data_AF-A0A8J3THV6-F1
#
_entry.id   AF-A0A8J3THV6-F1
#
_cell.length_a   1.000
_cell.length_b   1.000
_cell.length_c   1.000
_cell.angle_alpha   90.00
_cell.angle_beta   90.00
_cell.angle_gamma   90.00
#
_symmetry.space_group_name_H-M   'P 1'
#
loop_
_entity.id
_entity.type
_entity.pdbx_description
1 polymer ?
#
loop_
_entity_poly.entity_id
_entity_poly.type
_entity_poly.pdbx_seq_one_letter_code
_entity_poly.pdbx_strand_id
1 'polypeptide(L)'
;MAHDAAAWTAPLTQAAPAGPLALEECALAYGRDLLAYLLGAGAGKPLATWRLETQTSRGARDRLRVCYCVLQVFKDPRLARAWMRRPRPRFGGRTPAWAVRTGDPALLAAVEREAACGA
;
A
#
# COMPACT_ATOMS: atom_id res chain seq x y z
N MET A 1 -28.25 -29.93 7.37
CA MET A 1 -27.89 -28.59 6.84
C MET A 1 -26.80 -28.04 7.76
N ALA A 2 -25.53 -28.32 7.43
CA ALA A 2 -24.38 -27.84 8.19
C ALA A 2 -23.76 -26.70 7.39
N HIS A 3 -23.71 -25.51 8.00
CA HIS A 3 -23.07 -24.34 7.44
C HIS A 3 -21.56 -24.57 7.36
N ASP A 4 -21.05 -24.51 6.13
CA ASP A 4 -19.63 -24.52 5.82
C ASP A 4 -19.02 -23.18 6.25
N ALA A 5 -18.35 -23.18 7.41
CA ALA A 5 -17.72 -22.01 8.03
C ALA A 5 -16.19 -22.06 7.86
N ALA A 6 -15.70 -22.40 6.66
CA ALA A 6 -14.27 -22.58 6.40
C ALA A 6 -13.76 -21.83 5.16
N ALA A 7 -14.09 -20.54 5.01
CA ALA A 7 -13.68 -19.76 3.82
C ALA A 7 -12.82 -18.51 4.08
N TRP A 8 -12.30 -18.25 5.29
CA TRP A 8 -11.63 -16.96 5.58
C TRP A 8 -10.16 -17.02 6.02
N THR A 9 -9.50 -18.16 5.86
CA THR A 9 -8.03 -18.27 5.99
C THR A 9 -7.38 -18.55 4.64
N ALA A 10 -7.70 -17.73 3.63
CA ALA A 10 -6.78 -17.59 2.51
C ALA A 10 -5.58 -16.79 3.04
N PRO A 11 -4.36 -17.35 3.10
CA PRO A 11 -3.20 -16.53 3.35
C PRO A 11 -3.12 -15.54 2.17
N LEU A 12 -2.92 -14.24 2.44
CA LEU A 12 -2.60 -13.22 1.44
C LEU A 12 -1.20 -13.48 0.83
N THR A 13 -0.93 -14.72 0.44
CA THR A 13 0.27 -15.23 -0.26
C THR A 13 -0.02 -15.30 -1.76
N GLN A 14 -0.83 -14.37 -2.29
CA GLN A 14 -0.66 -14.04 -3.69
C GLN A 14 0.45 -13.00 -3.67
N ALA A 15 1.64 -13.39 -4.13
CA ALA A 15 2.75 -12.48 -4.32
C ALA A 15 2.25 -11.31 -5.19
N ALA A 16 1.82 -10.22 -4.55
CA ALA A 16 1.40 -9.02 -5.22
C ALA A 16 2.53 -8.66 -6.18
N PRO A 17 2.28 -8.57 -7.49
CA PRO A 17 3.35 -8.38 -8.44
C PRO A 17 4.01 -7.05 -8.08
N ALA A 18 5.24 -7.06 -7.56
CA ALA A 18 6.05 -5.85 -7.44
C ALA A 18 6.61 -5.44 -8.82
N GLY A 19 5.78 -5.62 -9.85
CA GLY A 19 6.09 -5.47 -11.26
C GLY A 19 5.28 -4.34 -11.90
N PRO A 20 5.44 -4.14 -13.21
CA PRO A 20 4.87 -3.00 -13.93
C PRO A 20 3.35 -2.84 -13.80
N LEU A 21 2.61 -3.95 -13.73
CA LEU A 21 1.14 -3.93 -13.62
C LEU A 21 0.65 -3.33 -12.29
N ALA A 22 1.21 -3.76 -11.15
CA ALA A 22 0.81 -3.18 -9.86
C ALA A 22 1.15 -1.70 -9.76
N LEU A 23 2.25 -1.30 -10.40
CA LEU A 23 2.67 0.09 -10.48
C LEU A 23 1.65 0.95 -11.22
N GLU A 24 1.18 0.49 -12.38
CA GLU A 24 0.16 1.15 -13.18
C GLU A 24 -1.19 1.21 -12.46
N GLU A 25 -1.65 0.10 -11.89
CA GLU A 25 -2.90 0.06 -11.13
C GLU A 25 -2.86 0.99 -9.92
N CYS A 26 -1.76 0.97 -9.16
CA CYS A 26 -1.57 1.89 -8.05
C CYS A 26 -1.51 3.34 -8.52
N ALA A 27 -0.90 3.62 -9.68
CA ALA A 27 -0.82 4.97 -10.22
C ALA A 27 -2.20 5.51 -10.63
N LEU A 28 -3.04 4.66 -11.23
CA LEU A 28 -4.43 4.97 -11.57
C LEU A 28 -5.28 5.19 -10.31
N ALA A 29 -5.12 4.34 -9.29
CA ALA A 29 -5.94 4.42 -8.08
C ALA A 29 -5.56 5.59 -7.17
N TYR A 30 -4.27 5.74 -6.86
CA TYR A 30 -3.77 6.71 -5.89
C TYR A 30 -3.45 8.07 -6.52
N GLY A 31 -3.26 8.11 -7.83
CA GLY A 31 -2.66 9.24 -8.54
C GLY A 31 -1.14 9.25 -8.39
N ARG A 32 -0.45 9.81 -9.41
CA ARG A 32 1.02 9.78 -9.50
C ARG A 32 1.71 10.44 -8.31
N ASP A 33 1.18 11.55 -7.80
CA ASP A 33 1.81 12.28 -6.69
C ASP A 33 1.74 11.52 -5.36
N LEU A 34 0.58 10.93 -5.06
CA LEU A 34 0.43 10.14 -3.85
C LEU A 34 1.29 8.88 -3.96
N LEU A 35 1.28 8.20 -5.10
CA LEU A 35 2.13 7.03 -5.30
C LEU A 35 3.61 7.38 -5.18
N ALA A 36 4.05 8.51 -5.76
CA ALA A 36 5.43 8.99 -5.60
C ALA A 36 5.78 9.20 -4.13
N TYR A 37 4.91 9.87 -3.37
CA TYR A 37 5.08 10.04 -1.92
C TYR A 37 5.20 8.70 -1.18
N LEU A 38 4.32 7.74 -1.49
CA LEU A 38 4.29 6.40 -0.89
C LEU A 38 5.57 5.63 -1.20
N LEU A 39 6.09 5.74 -2.41
CA LEU A 39 7.31 5.07 -2.85
C LEU A 39 8.59 5.82 -2.45
N GLY A 40 8.47 6.86 -1.62
CA GLY A 40 9.61 7.54 -0.99
C GLY A 40 10.14 8.77 -1.72
N ALA A 41 9.40 9.34 -2.66
CA ALA A 41 9.82 10.60 -3.28
C ALA A 41 9.95 11.71 -2.22
N GLY A 42 11.05 12.47 -2.22
CA GLY A 42 11.35 13.41 -1.13
C GLY A 42 12.10 12.82 0.07
N ALA A 43 12.33 11.50 0.14
CA ALA A 43 13.19 10.88 1.16
C ALA A 43 14.67 10.95 0.78
N GLY A 44 15.18 12.18 0.56
CA GLY A 44 16.58 12.46 0.18
C GLY A 44 16.79 12.98 -1.24
N LYS A 45 15.74 13.02 -2.09
CA LYS A 45 15.77 13.66 -3.43
C LYS A 45 14.50 14.47 -3.69
N PRO A 46 14.58 15.67 -4.32
CA PRO A 46 13.41 16.47 -4.67
C PRO A 46 12.37 15.69 -5.49
N LEU A 47 11.08 15.94 -5.26
CA LEU A 47 9.99 15.29 -5.99
C LEU A 47 10.10 15.49 -7.52
N ALA A 48 10.61 16.64 -7.96
CA ALA A 48 10.79 16.99 -9.37
C ALA A 48 11.75 16.03 -10.13
N THR A 49 12.74 15.48 -9.43
CA THR A 49 13.73 14.54 -10.01
C THR A 49 13.37 13.09 -9.79
N TRP A 50 12.27 12.82 -9.09
CA TRP A 50 11.84 11.47 -8.80
C TRP A 50 11.20 10.83 -10.04
N ARG A 51 11.59 9.59 -10.35
CA ARG A 51 11.11 8.84 -11.51
C ARG A 51 10.71 7.43 -11.11
N LEU A 52 9.47 7.08 -11.43
CA LEU A 52 8.85 5.81 -11.08
C LEU A 52 9.60 4.61 -11.69
N GLU A 53 10.07 4.73 -12.94
CA GLU A 53 10.83 3.67 -13.64
C GLU A 53 12.21 3.39 -13.02
N THR A 54 12.77 4.35 -12.28
CA THR A 54 14.12 4.24 -11.71
C THR A 54 14.15 3.61 -10.31
N GLN A 55 12.98 3.36 -9.71
CA GLN A 55 12.86 2.89 -8.34
C GLN A 55 13.02 1.36 -8.23
N THR A 56 14.25 0.89 -8.39
CA THR A 56 14.62 -0.53 -8.27
C THR A 56 14.99 -0.95 -6.84
N SER A 57 15.00 -0.01 -5.89
CA SER A 57 15.35 -0.30 -4.50
C SER A 57 14.35 -1.29 -3.87
N ARG A 58 14.87 -2.19 -3.01
CA ARG A 58 14.05 -3.16 -2.27
C ARG A 58 12.91 -2.47 -1.50
N GLY A 59 13.22 -1.35 -0.83
CA GLY A 59 12.23 -0.56 -0.11
C GLY A 59 11.11 -0.01 -0.99
N ALA A 60 11.41 0.46 -2.21
CA ALA A 60 10.36 0.91 -3.13
C ALA A 60 9.45 -0.24 -3.58
N ARG A 61 10.00 -1.45 -3.81
CA ARG A 61 9.22 -2.64 -4.14
C ARG A 61 8.34 -3.10 -2.98
N ASP A 62 8.86 -3.11 -1.76
CA ASP A 62 8.09 -3.51 -0.58
C ASP A 62 6.93 -2.54 -0.31
N ARG A 63 7.17 -1.23 -0.51
CA ARG A 63 6.12 -0.21 -0.41
C ARG A 63 5.07 -0.37 -1.51
N LEU A 64 5.50 -0.62 -2.75
CA LEU A 64 4.58 -0.86 -3.88
C LEU A 64 3.71 -2.09 -3.63
N ARG A 65 4.31 -3.19 -3.16
CA ARG A 65 3.59 -4.42 -2.77
C ARG A 65 2.47 -4.11 -1.80
N VAL A 66 2.77 -3.37 -0.72
CA VAL A 66 1.78 -3.00 0.30
C VAL A 66 0.68 -2.10 -0.29
N CYS A 67 1.05 -1.11 -1.11
CA CYS A 67 0.07 -0.24 -1.78
C CYS A 67 -0.91 -1.05 -2.64
N TYR A 68 -0.40 -2.05 -3.36
CA TYR A 68 -1.20 -2.94 -4.18
C TYR A 68 -2.09 -3.85 -3.31
N CYS A 69 -1.55 -4.45 -2.24
CA CYS A 69 -2.34 -5.25 -1.30
C CYS A 69 -3.53 -4.45 -0.74
N VAL A 70 -3.30 -3.20 -0.32
CA VAL A 70 -4.38 -2.31 0.17
C VAL A 70 -5.43 -2.10 -0.92
N LEU A 71 -5.02 -1.82 -2.16
CA LEU A 71 -5.96 -1.62 -3.27
C LEU A 71 -6.83 -2.87 -3.51
N GLN A 72 -6.23 -4.06 -3.48
CA GLN A 72 -6.93 -5.33 -3.69
C GLN A 72 -7.91 -5.65 -2.55
N VAL A 73 -7.58 -5.26 -1.32
CA VAL A 73 -8.46 -5.43 -0.16
C VAL A 73 -9.72 -4.55 -0.28
N PHE A 74 -9.56 -3.27 -0.64
CA PHE A 74 -10.70 -2.35 -0.74
C PHE A 74 -11.52 -2.51 -2.02
N LYS A 75 -10.91 -2.95 -3.12
CA LYS A 75 -11.50 -3.09 -4.48
C LYS A 75 -12.05 -1.80 -5.11
N ASP A 76 -12.33 -0.77 -4.31
CA ASP A 76 -12.65 0.60 -4.74
C ASP A 76 -11.41 1.51 -4.57
N PRO A 77 -10.84 2.04 -5.67
CA PRO A 77 -9.73 2.98 -5.64
C PRO A 77 -9.98 4.23 -4.77
N ARG A 78 -11.21 4.75 -4.74
CA ARG A 78 -11.56 5.95 -3.97
C ARG A 78 -11.52 5.66 -2.47
N LEU A 79 -12.05 4.51 -2.05
CA LEU A 79 -11.99 4.07 -0.66
C LEU A 79 -10.56 3.78 -0.24
N ALA A 80 -9.78 3.06 -1.05
CA ALA A 80 -8.37 2.79 -0.77
C ALA A 80 -7.58 4.10 -0.60
N ARG A 81 -7.77 5.06 -1.51
CA ARG A 81 -7.11 6.37 -1.46
C ARG A 81 -7.53 7.19 -0.23
N ALA A 82 -8.82 7.23 0.10
CA ALA A 82 -9.31 7.94 1.28
C ALA A 82 -8.77 7.28 2.56
N TRP A 83 -8.78 5.95 2.62
CA TRP A 83 -8.25 5.15 3.73
C TRP A 83 -6.78 5.43 3.97
N MET A 84 -5.96 5.45 2.90
CA MET A 84 -4.52 5.73 2.98
C MET A 84 -4.20 7.12 3.56
N ARG A 85 -5.12 8.09 3.43
CA ARG A 85 -4.95 9.47 3.89
C ARG A 85 -5.58 9.75 5.25
N ARG A 86 -6.41 8.84 5.76
CA ARG A 86 -7.10 9.05 7.04
C ARG A 86 -6.19 8.68 8.21
N PRO A 87 -5.99 9.57 9.20
CA PRO A 87 -5.31 9.23 10.45
C PRO A 87 -5.92 8.00 11.13
N ARG A 88 -5.09 7.11 11.65
CA ARG A 88 -5.53 5.93 12.42
C ARG A 88 -4.86 5.88 13.78
N PRO A 89 -5.59 5.54 14.86
CA PRO A 89 -5.00 5.36 16.19
C PRO A 89 -3.85 4.36 16.22
N ARG A 90 -3.93 3.29 15.40
CA ARG A 90 -2.90 2.25 15.30
C ARG A 90 -1.54 2.72 14.79
N PHE A 91 -1.50 3.89 14.13
CA PHE A 91 -0.26 4.54 13.70
C PHE A 91 0.05 5.78 14.54
N GLY A 92 -0.43 5.84 15.79
CA GLY A 92 -0.22 6.99 16.68
C GLY A 92 -0.84 8.28 16.15
N GLY A 93 -2.01 8.18 15.49
CA GLY A 93 -2.66 9.33 14.85
C GLY A 93 -2.02 9.76 13.53
N ARG A 94 -1.07 9.00 12.99
CA ARG A 94 -0.54 9.18 11.63
C ARG A 94 -1.39 8.43 10.60
N THR A 95 -1.11 8.68 9.33
CA THR A 95 -1.81 8.06 8.21
C THR A 95 -1.12 6.76 7.78
N PRO A 96 -1.85 5.79 7.20
CA PRO A 96 -1.24 4.63 6.56
C PRO A 96 -0.23 5.04 5.48
N ALA A 97 -0.49 6.14 4.75
CA ALA A 97 0.46 6.65 3.75
C ALA A 97 1.81 7.05 4.36
N TRP A 98 1.82 7.66 5.54
CA TRP A 98 3.06 7.96 6.27
C TRP A 98 3.79 6.66 6.65
N ALA A 99 3.06 5.67 7.16
CA ALA A 99 3.61 4.37 7.57
C ALA A 99 4.21 3.61 6.38
N VAL A 100 3.56 3.64 5.21
CA VAL A 100 4.13 3.07 3.98
C VAL A 100 5.40 3.80 3.57
N ARG A 101 5.37 5.14 3.59
CA ARG A 101 6.50 5.96 3.16
C ARG A 101 7.78 5.71 3.96
N THR A 102 7.70 5.41 5.26
CA THR A 102 8.91 5.12 6.04
C THR A 102 9.64 3.90 5.49
N GLY A 103 8.90 2.91 4.96
CA GLY A 103 9.45 1.63 4.52
C GLY A 103 9.93 0.76 5.68
N ASP A 104 9.57 1.11 6.92
CA ASP A 104 9.83 0.26 8.07
C ASP A 104 9.01 -1.04 7.94
N PRO A 105 9.65 -2.23 7.98
CA PRO A 105 8.97 -3.50 7.77
C PRO A 105 7.81 -3.78 8.74
N ALA A 106 7.92 -3.35 10.00
CA ALA A 106 6.87 -3.55 11.00
C ALA A 106 5.66 -2.66 10.72
N LEU A 107 5.90 -1.42 10.29
CA LEU A 107 4.85 -0.50 9.86
C LEU A 107 4.17 -0.97 8.56
N LEU A 108 4.93 -1.48 7.59
CA LEU A 108 4.38 -2.07 6.36
C LEU A 108 3.45 -3.24 6.68
N ALA A 109 3.88 -4.17 7.53
CA ALA A 109 3.05 -5.30 7.95
C ALA A 109 1.82 -4.85 8.77
N ALA A 110 1.93 -3.76 9.54
CA ALA A 110 0.80 -3.20 10.26
C ALA A 110 -0.24 -2.56 9.33
N VAL A 111 0.19 -1.91 8.23
CA VAL A 111 -0.71 -1.37 7.21
C VAL A 111 -1.50 -2.49 6.53
N GLU A 112 -0.85 -3.59 6.15
CA GLU A 112 -1.54 -4.73 5.52
C GLU A 112 -2.60 -5.34 6.45
N ARG A 113 -2.25 -5.57 7.72
CA ARG A 113 -3.20 -6.10 8.71
C ARG A 113 -4.37 -5.14 8.96
N GLU A 114 -4.10 -3.85 9.11
CA GLU A 114 -5.15 -2.86 9.36
C GLU A 114 -6.08 -2.69 8.16
N ALA A 115 -5.55 -2.76 6.93
CA ALA A 115 -6.37 -2.73 5.72
C ALA A 115 -7.33 -3.93 5.68
N ALA A 116 -6.82 -5.13 5.99
CA ALA A 116 -7.62 -6.35 6.03
C ALA A 116 -8.74 -6.32 7.09
N CYS A 117 -8.57 -5.57 8.18
CA CYS A 117 -9.61 -5.40 9.21
C CYS A 117 -10.61 -4.28 8.92
N GLY A 118 -10.30 -3.38 7.98
CA GLY A 118 -11.03 -2.12 7.78
C GLY A 118 -11.74 -1.99 6.43
N ALA A 119 -11.67 -3.01 5.58
CA ALA A 119 -12.47 -3.16 4.37
C ALA A 119 -13.73 -3.96 4.65
#